data_AF-A0A225VHM1-F1
#
_entry.id   AF-A0A225VHM1-F1
#
_cell.length_a   1.000
_cell.length_b   1.000
_cell.length_c   1.000
_cell.angle_alpha   90.00
_cell.angle_beta   90.00
_cell.angle_gamma   90.00
#
_symmetry.space_group_name_H-M   'P 1'
#
loop_
_entity.id
_entity.type
_entity.pdbx_description
1 polymer ?
#
loop_
_entity_poly.entity_id
_entity_poly.type
_entity_poly.pdbx_seq_one_letter_code
_entity_poly.pdbx_strand_id
1 'polypeptide(L)'
;MHVSTIASTGVTGAKQAVDGAKRSLRNHDNDDRYVEKEAGDDDGEERKFTNLFSTTKLDQIRGALRRADKGDDGGLAMVKRRFEKWENEKYNSYNLPDAVNGKRYDQLRKKFHSWVYHGHL
;
A
#
# COMPACT_ATOMS: atom_id res chain seq x y z
N MET A 1 -48.75 -50.66 9.30
CA MET A 1 -49.39 -49.98 8.15
C MET A 1 -50.60 -49.23 8.67
N HIS A 2 -50.63 -47.91 8.56
CA HIS A 2 -51.80 -47.11 8.19
C HIS A 2 -51.37 -45.64 8.09
N VAL A 3 -51.57 -45.11 6.90
CA VAL A 3 -51.54 -43.71 6.50
C VAL A 3 -52.70 -42.97 7.16
N SER A 4 -52.52 -41.72 7.55
CA SER A 4 -53.59 -40.72 7.55
C SER A 4 -53.05 -39.31 7.38
N THR A 5 -53.29 -38.81 6.18
CA THR A 5 -53.29 -37.42 5.73
C THR A 5 -54.22 -36.56 6.57
N ILE A 6 -53.84 -35.31 6.86
CA ILE A 6 -54.73 -34.14 6.71
C ILE A 6 -53.91 -32.89 6.46
N ALA A 7 -54.15 -32.28 5.30
CA ALA A 7 -53.90 -30.88 5.05
C ALA A 7 -55.13 -30.06 5.49
N SER A 8 -54.91 -28.93 6.17
CA SER A 8 -55.60 -27.66 5.86
C SER A 8 -55.11 -26.51 6.75
N THR A 9 -54.51 -25.55 6.06
CA THR A 9 -54.59 -24.10 6.20
C THR A 9 -55.28 -23.51 7.43
N GLY A 10 -54.53 -22.68 8.16
CA GLY A 10 -55.06 -21.78 9.17
C GLY A 10 -53.98 -20.93 9.81
N VAL A 11 -53.53 -19.92 9.07
CA VAL A 11 -52.70 -18.77 9.47
C VAL A 11 -52.41 -18.59 10.98
N THR A 12 -51.13 -18.58 11.34
CA THR A 12 -50.55 -17.64 12.33
C THR A 12 -49.04 -17.59 12.08
N GLY A 13 -48.58 -16.42 11.63
CA GLY A 13 -47.26 -16.22 11.03
C GLY A 13 -46.11 -16.47 12.01
N ALA A 14 -45.33 -17.50 11.72
CA ALA A 14 -44.00 -17.72 12.28
C ALA A 14 -42.94 -17.38 11.20
N LYS A 15 -42.22 -16.29 11.46
CA LYS A 15 -40.77 -16.08 11.29
C LYS A 15 -40.09 -16.85 10.13
N GLN A 16 -39.65 -16.12 9.10
CA GLN A 16 -38.27 -16.24 8.62
C GLN A 16 -37.81 -14.98 7.90
N ALA A 17 -36.74 -14.39 8.41
CA ALA A 17 -36.00 -13.29 7.84
C ALA A 17 -35.28 -13.73 6.57
N VAL A 18 -35.34 -12.94 5.49
CA VAL A 18 -34.20 -12.42 4.71
C VAL A 18 -34.79 -11.31 3.82
N ASP A 19 -34.58 -10.04 4.16
CA ASP A 19 -34.97 -8.95 3.27
C ASP A 19 -33.91 -7.85 3.24
N GLY A 20 -33.56 -7.46 2.02
CA GLY A 20 -33.12 -6.11 1.71
C GLY A 20 -31.70 -5.71 2.14
N ALA A 21 -30.76 -5.88 1.23
CA ALA A 21 -29.51 -5.14 1.20
C ALA A 21 -29.71 -3.64 1.47
N LYS A 22 -29.04 -3.10 2.49
CA LYS A 22 -28.66 -1.68 2.56
C LYS A 22 -27.19 -1.58 2.93
N ARG A 23 -26.36 -1.48 1.89
CA ARG A 23 -24.95 -1.09 1.98
C ARG A 23 -24.91 0.31 2.59
N SER A 24 -24.61 0.41 3.88
CA SER A 24 -24.31 1.70 4.49
C SER A 24 -22.82 1.99 4.23
N LEU A 25 -22.55 2.73 3.15
CA LEU A 25 -21.27 3.39 2.99
C LEU A 25 -21.19 4.43 4.11
N ARG A 26 -20.39 4.15 5.14
CA ARG A 26 -20.03 5.17 6.12
C ARG A 26 -19.23 6.25 5.39
N ASN A 27 -19.90 7.34 5.05
CA ASN A 27 -19.23 8.60 4.76
C ASN A 27 -18.44 8.95 6.03
N HIS A 28 -17.13 9.09 5.91
CA HIS A 28 -16.33 9.63 6.99
C HIS A 28 -16.56 11.14 6.98
N ASP A 29 -17.37 11.61 7.92
CA ASP A 29 -17.55 13.02 8.22
C ASP A 29 -16.19 13.68 8.45
N ASN A 30 -16.03 14.85 7.83
CA ASN A 30 -14.84 15.66 7.85
C ASN A 30 -14.67 16.29 9.25
N ASP A 31 -14.13 15.54 10.21
CA ASP A 31 -13.68 16.07 11.50
C ASP A 31 -12.19 16.41 11.37
N ASP A 32 -11.91 17.72 11.31
CA ASP A 32 -10.60 18.34 11.07
C ASP A 32 -9.64 18.17 12.26
N ARG A 33 -9.45 16.95 12.74
CA ARG A 33 -8.38 16.60 13.66
C ARG A 33 -7.24 15.98 12.88
N TYR A 34 -6.12 16.72 12.92
CA TYR A 34 -4.78 16.37 12.48
C TYR A 34 -4.38 14.96 12.96
N VAL A 35 -4.89 13.93 12.29
CA VAL A 35 -4.35 12.58 12.37
C VAL A 35 -3.29 12.56 11.30
N GLU A 36 -2.04 12.60 11.77
CA GLU A 36 -0.88 12.12 11.05
C GLU A 36 -1.28 10.80 10.38
N LYS A 37 -1.66 10.88 9.10
CA LYS A 37 -1.76 9.69 8.27
C LYS A 37 -0.31 9.23 8.14
N GLU A 38 0.10 8.39 9.08
CA GLU A 38 0.95 7.23 8.76
C GLU A 38 0.41 6.74 7.42
N ALA A 39 1.13 7.10 6.36
CA ALA A 39 0.80 6.64 5.03
C ALA A 39 0.92 5.14 5.12
N GLY A 40 -0.25 4.51 5.20
CA GLY A 40 -0.45 3.14 5.61
C GLY A 40 0.60 2.25 4.98
N ASP A 41 1.05 1.31 5.81
CA ASP A 41 1.40 0.00 5.33
C ASP A 41 0.21 -0.53 4.52
N ASP A 42 0.19 -0.20 3.22
CA ASP A 42 -0.68 -0.81 2.24
C ASP A 42 -0.10 -2.20 1.97
N ASP A 43 -0.30 -3.08 2.95
CA ASP A 43 -0.31 -4.53 2.80
C ASP A 43 -1.58 -4.93 2.05
N GLY A 44 -1.67 -4.45 0.81
CA GLY A 44 -2.87 -4.50 -0.02
C GLY A 44 -2.55 -4.95 -1.44
N GLU A 45 -2.21 -6.23 -1.62
CA GLU A 45 -2.56 -6.97 -2.85
C GLU A 45 -2.30 -6.25 -4.20
N GLU A 46 -1.11 -5.66 -4.41
CA GLU A 46 -0.76 -5.10 -5.72
C GLU A 46 -0.09 -6.14 -6.62
N ARG A 47 -0.94 -6.98 -7.21
CA ARG A 47 -0.86 -7.48 -8.60
C ARG A 47 0.56 -7.49 -9.23
N LYS A 48 1.12 -8.69 -9.38
CA LYS A 48 2.04 -9.13 -10.47
C LYS A 48 2.67 -7.96 -11.26
N PHE A 49 3.91 -7.60 -10.92
CA PHE A 49 4.80 -6.71 -11.69
C PHE A 49 4.51 -5.19 -11.68
N THR A 50 4.23 -4.57 -10.52
CA THR A 50 4.29 -3.10 -10.43
C THR A 50 5.75 -2.60 -10.49
N ASN A 51 6.22 -2.26 -11.70
CA ASN A 51 7.56 -1.73 -12.01
C ASN A 51 8.17 -0.93 -10.85
N LEU A 52 9.22 -1.48 -10.22
CA LEU A 52 9.90 -0.87 -9.06
C LEU A 52 10.52 0.50 -9.38
N PHE A 53 10.79 0.72 -10.66
CA PHE A 53 11.47 1.90 -11.21
C PHE A 53 10.55 2.75 -12.07
N SER A 54 9.23 2.70 -11.82
CA SER A 54 8.32 3.67 -12.44
C SER A 54 8.73 5.10 -12.05
N THR A 55 8.56 6.05 -12.95
CA THR A 55 8.92 7.45 -12.73
C THR A 55 8.27 8.03 -11.48
N THR A 56 7.00 7.68 -11.23
CA THR A 56 6.27 8.07 -10.02
C THR A 56 6.95 7.55 -8.75
N LYS A 57 7.34 6.27 -8.71
CA LYS A 57 8.03 5.68 -7.54
C LYS A 57 9.40 6.34 -7.33
N LEU A 58 10.15 6.57 -8.41
CA LEU A 58 11.45 7.24 -8.34
C LEU A 58 11.32 8.69 -7.85
N ASP A 59 10.31 9.43 -8.30
CA ASP A 59 10.03 10.79 -7.84
C ASP A 59 9.60 10.82 -6.37
N GLN A 60 8.82 9.84 -5.91
CA GLN A 60 8.47 9.68 -4.49
C GLN A 60 9.71 9.44 -3.64
N ILE A 61 10.60 8.51 -4.03
CA ILE A 61 11.83 8.24 -3.28
C ILE A 61 12.73 9.47 -3.26
N ARG A 62 12.87 10.17 -4.39
CA ARG A 62 13.62 11.43 -4.46
C ARG A 62 13.01 12.51 -3.55
N GLY A 63 11.69 12.63 -3.50
CA GLY A 63 10.99 13.53 -2.60
C GLY A 63 11.25 13.20 -1.13
N ALA A 64 11.12 11.92 -0.77
CA ALA A 64 11.42 11.42 0.56
C ALA A 64 12.88 11.68 0.96
N LEU A 65 13.83 11.47 0.06
CA LEU A 65 15.25 11.79 0.28
C LEU A 65 15.48 13.27 0.59
N ARG A 66 14.82 14.17 -0.15
CA ARG A 66 14.91 15.63 0.12
C ARG A 66 14.28 16.04 1.44
N ARG A 67 13.28 15.29 1.92
CA ARG A 67 12.73 15.49 3.27
C ARG A 67 13.66 14.92 4.33
N ALA A 68 14.24 13.74 4.11
CA ALA A 68 15.23 13.12 4.99
C ALA A 68 16.47 14.02 5.19
N ASP A 69 16.97 14.65 4.12
CA ASP A 69 18.05 15.65 4.17
C ASP A 69 17.69 16.87 5.07
N LYS A 70 16.40 17.09 5.37
CA LYS A 70 15.89 18.14 6.26
C LYS A 70 15.53 17.63 7.66
N GLY A 71 15.82 16.36 7.99
CA GLY A 71 15.51 15.75 9.27
C GLY A 71 14.12 15.10 9.37
N ASP A 72 13.44 14.82 8.25
CA ASP A 72 12.20 14.02 8.25
C ASP A 72 12.54 12.53 8.39
N ASP A 73 12.38 12.00 9.61
CA ASP A 73 12.62 10.59 9.92
C ASP A 73 11.70 9.65 9.11
N GLY A 74 10.46 10.06 8.83
CA GLY A 74 9.54 9.30 7.99
C GLY A 74 10.00 9.21 6.53
N GLY A 75 10.56 10.30 6.02
CA GLY A 75 11.25 10.34 4.73
C GLY A 75 12.46 9.40 4.68
N LEU A 76 13.27 9.40 5.73
CA LEU A 76 14.44 8.53 5.83
C LEU A 76 14.04 7.05 5.87
N ALA A 77 13.06 6.69 6.71
CA ALA A 77 12.54 5.33 6.81
C ALA A 77 11.98 4.83 5.48
N MET A 78 11.25 5.69 4.75
CA MET A 78 10.73 5.35 3.42
C MET A 78 11.85 5.07 2.41
N VAL A 79 12.93 5.87 2.41
CA VAL A 79 14.08 5.65 1.52
C VAL A 79 14.76 4.33 1.84
N LYS A 80 15.05 4.04 3.12
CA LYS A 80 15.66 2.78 3.56
C LYS A 80 14.85 1.57 3.11
N ARG A 81 13.54 1.55 3.38
CA ARG A 81 12.63 0.46 2.96
C ARG A 81 12.65 0.23 1.45
N ARG A 82 12.80 1.29 0.66
CA ARG A 82 12.87 1.19 -0.81
C ARG A 82 14.21 0.67 -1.28
N PHE A 83 15.30 1.07 -0.65
CA PHE A 83 16.64 0.56 -0.96
C PHE A 83 16.79 -0.91 -0.57
N GLU A 84 16.31 -1.32 0.60
CA GLU A 84 16.24 -2.73 1.00
C GLU A 84 15.47 -3.56 -0.02
N LYS A 85 14.33 -3.04 -0.51
CA LYS A 85 13.56 -3.72 -1.56
C LYS A 85 14.36 -3.86 -2.87
N TRP A 86 15.14 -2.86 -3.25
CA TRP A 86 15.99 -2.94 -4.44
C TRP A 86 17.09 -4.01 -4.27
N GLU A 87 17.73 -4.08 -3.10
CA GLU A 87 18.72 -5.12 -2.81
C GLU A 87 18.11 -6.53 -2.76
N ASN A 88 16.90 -6.68 -2.22
CA ASN A 88 16.19 -7.96 -2.20
C ASN A 88 15.90 -8.46 -3.62
N GLU A 89 15.60 -7.55 -4.55
CA GLU A 89 15.46 -7.82 -5.99
C GLU A 89 16.81 -7.90 -6.73
N LYS A 90 17.93 -7.96 -6.00
CA LYS A 90 19.30 -8.11 -6.50
C LYS A 90 19.82 -6.92 -7.32
N TYR A 91 19.24 -5.73 -7.12
CA TYR A 91 19.81 -4.50 -7.64
C TYR A 91 20.93 -3.96 -6.73
N ASN A 92 21.94 -3.35 -7.36
CA ASN A 92 23.04 -2.61 -6.78
C ASN A 92 23.32 -1.37 -7.64
N SER A 93 24.28 -0.53 -7.26
CA SER A 93 24.54 0.72 -7.99
C SER A 93 25.00 0.55 -9.44
N TYR A 94 25.46 -0.63 -9.84
CA TYR A 94 26.01 -0.91 -11.16
C TYR A 94 25.01 -1.55 -12.13
N ASN A 95 23.91 -2.14 -11.64
CA ASN A 95 22.91 -2.83 -12.45
C ASN A 95 21.51 -2.19 -12.36
N LEU A 96 21.43 -0.92 -11.94
CA LEU A 96 20.16 -0.18 -11.93
C LEU A 96 19.59 -0.04 -13.36
N PRO A 97 18.26 -0.12 -13.52
CA PRO A 97 17.63 0.10 -14.83
C PRO A 97 17.80 1.53 -15.35
N ASP A 98 17.72 1.68 -16.67
CA ASP A 98 17.86 2.98 -17.36
C ASP A 98 16.86 4.04 -16.91
N ALA A 99 15.70 3.63 -16.37
CA ALA A 99 14.72 4.52 -15.76
C ALA A 99 15.33 5.42 -14.66
N VAL A 100 16.39 4.95 -13.99
CA VAL A 100 17.11 5.70 -12.94
C VAL A 100 18.33 6.44 -13.50
N ASN A 101 18.74 6.19 -14.74
CA ASN A 101 19.97 6.75 -15.30
C ASN A 101 19.90 8.24 -15.69
N GLY A 102 18.70 8.82 -15.67
CA GLY A 102 18.51 10.24 -15.92
C GLY A 102 19.18 11.14 -14.88
N LYS A 103 19.77 12.26 -15.32
CA LYS A 103 20.43 13.28 -14.47
C LYS A 103 19.59 13.71 -13.26
N ARG A 104 18.25 13.69 -13.40
CA ARG A 104 17.29 14.06 -12.35
C ARG A 104 17.30 13.14 -11.12
N TYR A 105 17.90 11.96 -11.23
CA TYR A 105 18.03 10.95 -10.17
C TYR A 105 19.48 10.70 -9.76
N ASP A 106 20.42 11.55 -10.17
CA ASP A 106 21.85 11.33 -9.87
C ASP A 106 22.12 11.23 -8.36
N GLN A 107 21.51 12.11 -7.57
CA GLN A 107 21.60 12.07 -6.10
C GLN A 107 21.01 10.76 -5.54
N LEU A 108 19.91 10.28 -6.10
CA LEU A 108 19.28 9.03 -5.67
C LEU A 108 20.24 7.84 -5.90
N ARG A 109 20.88 7.76 -7.06
CA ARG A 109 21.87 6.72 -7.37
C ARG A 109 23.08 6.80 -6.44
N LYS A 110 23.60 8.00 -6.17
CA LYS A 110 24.73 8.21 -5.25
C LYS A 110 24.40 7.75 -3.83
N LYS A 111 23.21 8.09 -3.33
CA LYS A 111 22.74 7.66 -2.02
C LYS A 111 22.52 6.14 -1.97
N PHE A 112 22.00 5.54 -3.03
CA PHE A 112 21.88 4.08 -3.11
C PHE A 112 23.25 3.40 -3.14
N HIS A 113 24.22 3.96 -3.85
CA HIS A 113 25.61 3.47 -3.82
C HIS A 113 26.21 3.54 -2.41
N SER A 114 26.06 4.68 -1.73
CA SER A 114 26.51 4.86 -0.35
C SER A 114 25.85 3.86 0.61
N TRP A 115 24.55 3.61 0.43
CA TRP A 115 23.83 2.61 1.20
C TRP A 115 24.44 1.21 1.01
N VAL A 116 24.57 0.75 -0.24
CA VAL A 116 25.02 -0.61 -0.57
C VAL A 116 26.48 -0.86 -0.13
N TYR A 117 27.37 0.14 -0.26
CA TYR A 117 28.81 -0.05 -0.06
C TYR A 117 29.38 0.57 1.21
N HIS A 118 28.66 1.50 1.84
CA HIS A 118 29.12 2.22 3.03
C HIS A 118 28.14 2.15 4.21
N GLY A 119 26.97 1.50 4.04
CA GLY A 119 26.01 1.27 5.12
C GLY A 119 25.34 2.53 5.67
N HIS A 120 25.40 3.65 4.94
CA HIS A 120 24.78 4.90 5.37
C HIS A 120 24.17 5.69 4.21
N LEU A 121 23.12 6.45 4.56
CA LEU A 121 22.42 7.41 3.69
C LEU A 121 22.99 8.80 3.86
#